data_AF-A0A8B8BKS4-F1
#
_entry.id   AF-A0A8B8BKS4-F1
#
_cell.length_a   1.000
_cell.length_b   1.000
_cell.length_c   1.000
_cell.angle_alpha   90.00
_cell.angle_beta   90.00
_cell.angle_gamma   90.00
#
_symmetry.space_group_name_H-M   'P 1'
#
loop_
_entity.id
_entity.type
_entity.pdbx_description
1 polymer ?
#
loop_
_entity_poly.entity_id
_entity_poly.type
_entity_poly.pdbx_seq_one_letter_code
_entity_poly.pdbx_strand_id
1 'polypeptide(L)'
;MTGMVLLVFCGWAVLLPLSVQSYENLALHKPAWQSSTFSFNTKAERAVDDRYTDQDLYGGQCAVSGWYQTTAEWRVDLGGVKNVHHVLLQHSIVIWWNADFLGFSVYISNTTNKEDGVLCFRDTNYTRDTIPYPVNITCPYHGRYVIYYNNRTHTPYPEGYKPYTMIGLCEVEVYDCPSPGYYGENCSLECPQNCQDGYCESVEGTCFACKPGHIGPRCTQGCSDGQYGYNCVENCSITCGDNCDKITGQCIGGCRAGWTGDMCKTECVGGLFGNNCVENCSITCGDPGICDKVTGHCVDCLPGWEGDMCQNECTKGFYGPNCVRKCSLNCVRPGECDRMTGHCDGGCQPGWTGVRCEEG
;
A
#
# COMPACT_ATOMS: atom_id res chain seq x y z
N MET A 1 9.61 -50.64 10.59
CA MET A 1 9.14 -52.04 10.63
C MET A 1 8.01 -52.16 9.66
N THR A 2 8.30 -52.85 8.57
CA THR A 2 7.41 -53.22 7.48
C THR A 2 6.31 -54.16 7.98
N GLY A 3 5.07 -53.89 7.58
CA GLY A 3 3.94 -54.78 7.79
C GLY A 3 2.96 -54.65 6.62
N MET A 4 3.29 -55.29 5.49
CA MET A 4 2.34 -55.51 4.40
C MET A 4 1.41 -56.65 4.81
N VAL A 5 0.11 -56.38 4.89
CA VAL A 5 -0.92 -57.41 4.79
C VAL A 5 -1.48 -57.33 3.37
N LEU A 6 -1.10 -58.30 2.54
CA LEU A 6 -1.58 -58.44 1.17
C LEU A 6 -2.81 -59.35 1.19
N LEU A 7 -4.01 -58.77 1.19
CA LEU A 7 -5.25 -59.50 0.88
C LEU A 7 -5.53 -59.33 -0.62
N VAL A 8 -5.14 -60.31 -1.41
CA VAL A 8 -5.43 -60.36 -2.85
C VAL A 8 -6.87 -60.81 -3.03
N PHE A 9 -7.78 -59.86 -3.22
CA PHE A 9 -9.06 -60.14 -3.87
C PHE A 9 -8.89 -59.93 -5.37
N CYS A 10 -9.11 -61.00 -6.13
CA CYS A 10 -9.26 -61.00 -7.57
C CYS A 10 -10.45 -60.10 -7.95
N GLY A 11 -10.17 -58.83 -8.21
CA GLY A 11 -11.12 -57.84 -8.70
C GLY A 11 -10.33 -56.80 -9.46
N TRP A 12 -10.76 -56.50 -10.66
CA TRP A 12 -10.11 -55.49 -11.50
C TRP A 12 -10.09 -54.18 -10.73
N ALA A 13 -8.92 -53.76 -10.26
CA ALA A 13 -8.72 -52.41 -9.77
C ALA A 13 -8.75 -51.50 -11.01
N VAL A 14 -9.96 -51.04 -11.38
CA VAL A 14 -10.08 -49.87 -12.22
C VAL A 14 -9.55 -48.72 -11.38
N LEU A 15 -8.27 -48.41 -11.56
CA LEU A 15 -7.73 -47.11 -11.19
C LEU A 15 -8.43 -46.10 -12.09
N LEU A 16 -9.61 -45.65 -11.69
CA LEU A 16 -10.16 -44.42 -12.22
C LEU A 16 -9.19 -43.33 -11.77
N PRO A 17 -8.54 -42.60 -12.69
CA PRO A 17 -7.88 -41.38 -12.29
C PRO A 17 -9.01 -40.51 -11.72
N LEU A 18 -8.99 -40.28 -10.40
CA LEU A 18 -9.68 -39.12 -9.87
C LEU A 18 -8.94 -37.95 -10.48
N SER A 19 -9.43 -37.46 -11.62
CA SER A 19 -9.13 -36.10 -12.04
C SER A 19 -9.69 -35.22 -10.95
N VAL A 20 -8.88 -34.94 -9.94
CA VAL A 20 -9.16 -33.82 -9.04
C VAL A 20 -9.13 -32.62 -9.97
N GLN A 21 -10.31 -32.12 -10.32
CA GLN A 21 -10.43 -30.87 -11.05
C GLN A 21 -9.81 -29.84 -10.12
N SER A 22 -8.60 -29.39 -10.46
CA SER A 22 -7.79 -28.58 -9.56
C SER A 22 -8.40 -27.21 -9.31
N TYR A 23 -9.25 -26.76 -10.23
CA TYR A 23 -10.07 -25.56 -10.13
C TYR A 23 -11.54 -25.94 -9.93
N GLU A 24 -12.26 -25.18 -9.12
CA GLU A 24 -13.69 -25.35 -8.86
C GLU A 24 -14.50 -24.18 -9.43
N ASN A 25 -15.72 -24.46 -9.90
CA ASN A 25 -16.67 -23.42 -10.33
C ASN A 25 -17.25 -22.71 -9.11
N LEU A 26 -16.70 -21.54 -8.79
CA LEU A 26 -17.11 -20.67 -7.69
C LEU A 26 -18.49 -20.05 -7.87
N ALA A 27 -18.98 -19.97 -9.11
CA ALA A 27 -20.28 -19.39 -9.42
C ALA A 27 -21.44 -20.38 -9.25
N LEU A 28 -21.16 -21.68 -9.19
CA LEU A 28 -22.18 -22.73 -9.10
C LEU A 28 -23.14 -22.49 -7.92
N HIS A 29 -24.43 -22.41 -8.24
CA HIS A 29 -25.55 -22.18 -7.32
C HIS A 29 -25.42 -20.90 -6.47
N LYS A 30 -24.64 -19.93 -6.93
CA LYS A 30 -24.52 -18.63 -6.26
C LYS A 30 -25.68 -17.71 -6.59
N PRO A 31 -25.98 -16.72 -5.72
CA PRO A 31 -26.94 -15.68 -6.02
C PRO A 31 -26.53 -14.90 -7.27
N ALA A 32 -27.44 -14.80 -8.24
CA ALA A 32 -27.23 -14.02 -9.45
C ALA A 32 -28.33 -12.95 -9.59
N TRP A 33 -28.02 -11.90 -10.33
CA TRP A 33 -28.94 -10.81 -10.64
C TRP A 33 -28.81 -10.39 -12.09
N GLN A 34 -29.91 -9.91 -12.68
CA GLN A 34 -29.91 -9.32 -14.01
C GLN A 34 -30.79 -8.08 -14.10
N SER A 35 -30.42 -7.14 -14.98
CA SER A 35 -31.06 -5.83 -15.11
C SER A 35 -32.54 -5.88 -15.48
N SER A 36 -32.93 -6.88 -16.26
CA SER A 36 -34.33 -7.17 -16.58
C SER A 36 -34.51 -8.66 -16.84
N THR A 37 -35.73 -9.17 -16.72
CA THR A 37 -36.05 -10.60 -16.94
C THR A 37 -37.14 -10.73 -17.98
N PHE A 38 -36.92 -11.58 -18.99
CA PHE A 38 -37.91 -11.81 -20.05
C PHE A 38 -39.13 -12.58 -19.55
N SER A 39 -38.91 -13.70 -18.84
CA SER A 39 -39.96 -14.58 -18.35
C SER A 39 -39.56 -15.20 -17.01
N PHE A 40 -40.54 -15.70 -16.25
CA PHE A 40 -40.32 -16.30 -14.93
C PHE A 40 -39.36 -17.50 -14.94
N ASN A 41 -39.18 -18.15 -16.09
CA ASN A 41 -38.29 -19.29 -16.28
C ASN A 41 -36.87 -18.91 -16.75
N THR A 42 -36.60 -17.63 -17.04
CA THR A 42 -35.32 -17.14 -17.59
C THR A 42 -34.57 -16.20 -16.64
N LYS A 43 -34.69 -16.43 -15.33
CA LYS A 43 -34.07 -15.61 -14.29
C LYS A 43 -32.54 -15.75 -14.29
N ALA A 44 -31.86 -14.84 -13.59
CA ALA A 44 -30.40 -14.76 -13.55
C ALA A 44 -29.71 -16.04 -13.08
N GLU A 45 -30.34 -16.76 -12.15
CA GLU A 45 -29.80 -17.97 -11.54
C GLU A 45 -29.68 -19.14 -12.53
N ARG A 46 -30.35 -19.05 -13.69
CA ARG A 46 -30.22 -20.03 -14.77
C ARG A 46 -28.81 -20.09 -15.35
N ALA A 47 -28.04 -19.02 -15.26
CA ALA A 47 -26.69 -18.99 -15.77
C ALA A 47 -25.67 -19.59 -14.79
N VAL A 48 -26.08 -20.11 -13.64
CA VAL A 48 -25.20 -20.65 -12.60
C VAL A 48 -25.78 -21.91 -11.97
N ASP A 49 -26.65 -22.62 -12.70
CA ASP A 49 -27.33 -23.82 -12.21
C ASP A 49 -26.80 -25.12 -12.81
N ASP A 50 -25.73 -25.07 -13.62
CA ASP A 50 -25.09 -26.21 -14.30
C ASP A 50 -26.04 -26.94 -15.26
N ARG A 51 -27.07 -26.24 -15.76
CA ARG A 51 -28.05 -26.78 -16.70
C ARG A 51 -28.10 -25.94 -17.96
N TYR A 52 -27.17 -26.21 -18.87
CA TYR A 52 -26.99 -25.47 -20.13
C TYR A 52 -26.91 -26.36 -21.38
N THR A 53 -27.41 -27.61 -21.28
CA THR A 53 -27.51 -28.56 -22.40
C THR A 53 -28.52 -28.13 -23.47
N ASP A 54 -29.59 -27.44 -23.06
CA ASP A 54 -30.57 -26.84 -23.96
C ASP A 54 -30.28 -25.36 -24.10
N GLN A 55 -29.63 -24.99 -25.20
CA GLN A 55 -29.08 -23.66 -25.44
C GLN A 55 -30.08 -22.75 -26.19
N ASP A 56 -31.31 -23.21 -26.38
CA ASP A 56 -32.39 -22.39 -26.91
C ASP A 56 -32.83 -21.37 -25.84
N LEU A 57 -33.04 -20.12 -26.25
CA LEU A 57 -33.49 -19.04 -25.34
C LEU A 57 -34.79 -19.39 -24.60
N TYR A 58 -35.63 -20.24 -25.19
CA TYR A 58 -36.91 -20.67 -24.62
C TYR A 58 -36.84 -22.07 -23.98
N GLY A 59 -35.69 -22.76 -24.08
CA GLY A 59 -35.43 -24.07 -23.47
C GLY A 59 -35.44 -24.07 -21.94
N GLY A 60 -35.48 -22.87 -21.33
CA GLY A 60 -35.59 -22.70 -19.86
C GLY A 60 -34.29 -22.95 -19.11
N GLN A 61 -33.17 -22.96 -19.81
CA GLN A 61 -31.81 -23.22 -19.33
C GLN A 61 -30.88 -22.00 -19.52
N CYS A 62 -31.43 -20.83 -19.85
CA CYS A 62 -30.66 -19.60 -19.99
C CYS A 62 -31.28 -18.45 -19.20
N ALA A 63 -30.41 -17.60 -18.66
CA ALA A 63 -30.75 -16.29 -18.12
C ALA A 63 -30.99 -15.32 -19.28
N VAL A 64 -32.22 -14.82 -19.40
CA VAL A 64 -32.63 -13.99 -20.55
C VAL A 64 -33.26 -12.69 -20.08
N SER A 65 -32.78 -11.57 -20.61
CA SER A 65 -33.30 -10.24 -20.32
C SER A 65 -34.45 -9.84 -21.23
N GLY A 66 -35.14 -8.74 -20.89
CA GLY A 66 -36.13 -8.15 -21.79
C GLY A 66 -35.52 -7.71 -23.13
N TRP A 67 -36.39 -7.56 -24.13
CA TRP A 67 -36.03 -7.14 -25.48
C TRP A 67 -35.73 -5.64 -25.58
N TYR A 68 -35.08 -5.24 -26.68
CA TYR A 68 -34.86 -3.85 -27.10
C TYR A 68 -34.19 -2.98 -26.03
N GLN A 69 -33.34 -3.57 -25.20
CA GLN A 69 -32.56 -2.84 -24.20
C GLN A 69 -31.34 -2.20 -24.87
N THR A 70 -30.94 -1.03 -24.39
CA THR A 70 -29.68 -0.38 -24.80
C THR A 70 -28.52 -0.76 -23.88
N THR A 71 -28.81 -1.38 -22.74
CA THR A 71 -27.82 -1.97 -21.83
C THR A 71 -28.31 -3.31 -21.30
N ALA A 72 -27.39 -4.24 -21.12
CA ALA A 72 -27.66 -5.55 -20.54
C ALA A 72 -26.62 -5.80 -19.45
N GLU A 73 -27.07 -6.10 -18.23
CA GLU A 73 -26.17 -6.38 -17.11
C GLU A 73 -26.63 -7.63 -16.38
N TRP A 74 -25.72 -8.58 -16.21
CA TRP A 74 -25.88 -9.76 -15.39
C TRP A 74 -24.70 -9.84 -14.43
N ARG A 75 -24.92 -10.29 -13.19
CA ARG A 75 -23.84 -10.50 -12.24
C ARG A 75 -24.11 -11.65 -11.27
N VAL A 76 -23.04 -12.27 -10.79
CA VAL A 76 -23.06 -13.29 -9.74
C VAL A 76 -22.29 -12.82 -8.50
N ASP A 77 -22.80 -13.11 -7.31
CA ASP A 77 -22.13 -12.90 -6.02
C ASP A 77 -21.42 -14.18 -5.57
N LEU A 78 -20.08 -14.18 -5.59
CA LEU A 78 -19.28 -15.34 -5.19
C LEU A 78 -19.36 -15.66 -3.68
N GLY A 79 -19.99 -14.78 -2.89
CA GLY A 79 -20.19 -14.90 -1.45
C GLY A 79 -19.05 -14.31 -0.61
N GLY A 80 -18.08 -13.66 -1.25
CA GLY A 80 -16.90 -13.03 -0.66
C GLY A 80 -15.88 -12.69 -1.73
N VAL A 81 -14.80 -12.00 -1.37
CA VAL A 81 -13.70 -11.74 -2.31
C VAL A 81 -12.96 -13.06 -2.60
N LYS A 82 -12.90 -13.42 -3.88
CA LYS A 82 -12.26 -14.64 -4.40
C LYS A 82 -11.31 -14.27 -5.52
N ASN A 83 -10.26 -15.06 -5.76
CA ASN A 83 -9.54 -14.90 -7.01
C ASN A 83 -10.39 -15.48 -8.14
N VAL A 84 -10.11 -15.01 -9.34
CA VAL A 84 -10.66 -15.55 -10.57
C VAL A 84 -9.47 -15.96 -11.42
N HIS A 85 -9.42 -17.23 -11.81
CA HIS A 85 -8.44 -17.71 -12.77
C HIS A 85 -8.94 -17.41 -14.19
N HIS A 86 -10.15 -17.88 -14.48
CA HIS A 86 -10.84 -17.62 -15.73
C HIS A 86 -12.36 -17.71 -15.56
N VAL A 87 -13.07 -17.14 -16.52
CA VAL A 87 -14.52 -17.21 -16.64
C VAL A 87 -14.85 -17.92 -17.95
N LEU A 88 -15.71 -18.93 -17.90
CA LEU A 88 -16.32 -19.51 -19.09
C LEU A 88 -17.72 -18.93 -19.24
N LEU A 89 -18.03 -18.44 -20.45
CA LEU A 89 -19.36 -17.95 -20.79
C LEU A 89 -19.97 -18.83 -21.88
N GLN A 90 -21.04 -19.53 -21.53
CA GLN A 90 -21.91 -20.23 -22.45
C GLN A 90 -23.08 -19.29 -22.78
N HIS A 91 -23.16 -18.79 -24.01
CA HIS A 91 -24.30 -18.00 -24.48
C HIS A 91 -25.29 -18.85 -25.28
N SER A 92 -26.49 -18.34 -25.53
CA SER A 92 -27.43 -19.04 -26.43
C SER A 92 -26.85 -19.14 -27.85
N ILE A 93 -27.06 -20.28 -28.51
CA ILE A 93 -26.59 -20.56 -29.88
C ILE A 93 -27.57 -20.14 -30.97
N VAL A 94 -28.67 -19.48 -30.61
CA VAL A 94 -29.69 -19.09 -31.59
C VAL A 94 -29.10 -17.99 -32.50
N ILE A 95 -28.73 -18.39 -33.72
CA ILE A 95 -27.93 -17.63 -34.72
C ILE A 95 -28.40 -16.17 -34.93
N TRP A 96 -29.71 -15.91 -34.84
CA TRP A 96 -30.28 -14.57 -35.00
C TRP A 96 -29.88 -13.58 -33.90
N TRP A 97 -29.52 -14.08 -32.71
CA TRP A 97 -29.23 -13.30 -31.50
C TRP A 97 -27.74 -13.15 -31.21
N ASN A 98 -26.86 -13.90 -31.90
CA ASN A 98 -25.40 -13.81 -31.70
C ASN A 98 -24.87 -12.37 -31.82
N ALA A 99 -25.49 -11.54 -32.66
CA ALA A 99 -25.11 -10.14 -32.83
C ALA A 99 -25.47 -9.23 -31.64
N ASP A 100 -26.44 -9.62 -30.80
CA ASP A 100 -26.84 -8.87 -29.61
C ASP A 100 -25.81 -9.02 -28.47
N PHE A 101 -25.02 -10.10 -28.52
CA PHE A 101 -23.95 -10.38 -27.55
C PHE A 101 -22.63 -9.69 -27.89
N LEU A 102 -22.39 -9.29 -29.14
CA LEU A 102 -21.12 -8.68 -29.54
C LEU A 102 -20.80 -7.44 -28.69
N GLY A 103 -19.52 -7.15 -28.47
CA GLY A 103 -19.09 -5.97 -27.73
C GLY A 103 -19.33 -6.02 -26.23
N PHE A 104 -19.67 -7.20 -25.69
CA PHE A 104 -19.83 -7.37 -24.26
C PHE A 104 -18.50 -7.17 -23.52
N SER A 105 -18.60 -6.96 -22.23
CA SER A 105 -17.48 -6.80 -21.32
C SER A 105 -17.73 -7.62 -20.06
N VAL A 106 -16.67 -8.11 -19.45
CA VAL A 106 -16.68 -8.78 -18.16
C VAL A 106 -15.85 -7.97 -17.19
N TYR A 107 -16.41 -7.70 -16.02
CA TYR A 107 -15.77 -6.97 -14.93
C TYR A 107 -15.69 -7.83 -13.68
N ILE A 108 -14.62 -7.62 -12.91
CA ILE A 108 -14.46 -8.17 -11.56
C ILE A 108 -14.56 -7.00 -10.59
N SER A 109 -15.51 -7.05 -9.65
CA SER A 109 -15.76 -5.94 -8.70
C SER A 109 -15.93 -6.44 -7.28
N ASN A 110 -15.57 -5.60 -6.30
CA ASN A 110 -15.88 -5.81 -4.89
C ASN A 110 -17.27 -5.28 -4.51
N THR A 111 -17.90 -4.50 -5.39
CA THR A 111 -19.25 -3.96 -5.22
C THR A 111 -20.16 -4.47 -6.33
N THR A 112 -21.46 -4.18 -6.23
CA THR A 112 -22.41 -4.49 -7.30
C THR A 112 -22.30 -3.56 -8.51
N ASN A 113 -21.42 -2.56 -8.47
CA ASN A 113 -21.21 -1.61 -9.55
C ASN A 113 -19.94 -1.97 -10.34
N LYS A 114 -20.07 -2.07 -11.67
CA LYS A 114 -18.96 -2.36 -12.56
C LYS A 114 -17.91 -1.25 -12.62
N GLU A 115 -18.31 0.00 -12.39
CA GLU A 115 -17.40 1.16 -12.46
C GLU A 115 -16.40 1.18 -11.29
N ASP A 116 -16.71 0.47 -10.20
CA ASP A 116 -15.79 0.27 -9.06
C ASP A 116 -14.83 -0.91 -9.28
N GLY A 117 -15.05 -1.68 -10.36
CA GLY A 117 -14.32 -2.90 -10.66
C GLY A 117 -13.24 -2.74 -11.72
N VAL A 118 -12.57 -3.85 -12.02
CA VAL A 118 -11.56 -3.93 -13.08
C VAL A 118 -12.20 -4.53 -14.32
N LEU A 119 -11.98 -3.88 -15.48
CA LEU A 119 -12.34 -4.44 -16.78
C LEU A 119 -11.43 -5.62 -17.08
N CYS A 120 -12.00 -6.81 -17.03
CA CYS A 120 -11.27 -8.05 -17.25
C CYS A 120 -11.21 -8.42 -18.74
N PHE A 121 -12.34 -8.26 -19.43
CA PHE A 121 -12.42 -8.56 -20.85
C PHE A 121 -13.37 -7.61 -21.53
N ARG A 122 -13.04 -7.25 -22.78
CA ARG A 122 -13.92 -6.52 -23.67
C ARG A 122 -13.84 -7.16 -25.05
N ASP A 123 -14.97 -7.59 -25.56
CA ASP A 123 -15.08 -7.99 -26.95
C ASP A 123 -14.92 -6.77 -27.85
N THR A 124 -13.92 -6.82 -28.72
CA THR A 124 -13.72 -5.86 -29.82
C THR A 124 -13.55 -6.54 -31.17
N ASN A 125 -13.48 -7.88 -31.18
CA ASN A 125 -12.94 -8.64 -32.31
C ASN A 125 -13.89 -9.73 -32.81
N TYR A 126 -14.84 -10.17 -31.99
CA TYR A 126 -15.78 -11.18 -32.41
C TYR A 126 -16.76 -10.62 -33.43
N THR A 127 -17.12 -11.50 -34.36
CA THR A 127 -18.22 -11.29 -35.29
C THR A 127 -19.28 -12.35 -35.01
N ARG A 128 -20.41 -12.25 -35.70
CA ARG A 128 -21.48 -13.25 -35.60
C ARG A 128 -20.98 -14.69 -35.82
N ASP A 129 -20.00 -14.86 -36.70
CA ASP A 129 -19.51 -16.16 -37.13
C ASP A 129 -18.26 -16.62 -36.36
N THR A 130 -17.61 -15.73 -35.61
CA THR A 130 -16.34 -16.01 -34.94
C THR A 130 -16.39 -16.00 -33.41
N ILE A 131 -17.53 -15.59 -32.82
CA ILE A 131 -17.69 -15.67 -31.36
C ILE A 131 -17.60 -17.14 -30.89
N PRO A 132 -16.67 -17.47 -29.97
CA PRO A 132 -16.45 -18.85 -29.56
C PRO A 132 -17.53 -19.33 -28.59
N TYR A 133 -17.74 -20.65 -28.56
CA TYR A 133 -18.69 -21.29 -27.66
C TYR A 133 -18.05 -22.52 -26.99
N PRO A 134 -17.77 -22.50 -25.66
CA PRO A 134 -17.89 -21.35 -24.75
C PRO A 134 -16.83 -20.28 -25.03
N VAL A 135 -17.07 -19.05 -24.56
CA VAL A 135 -16.03 -18.02 -24.50
C VAL A 135 -15.18 -18.25 -23.26
N ASN A 136 -13.88 -18.48 -23.43
CA ASN A 136 -12.93 -18.60 -22.33
C ASN A 136 -12.22 -17.27 -22.10
N ILE A 137 -12.41 -16.69 -20.92
CA ILE A 137 -11.91 -15.38 -20.53
C ILE A 137 -10.92 -15.54 -19.38
N THR A 138 -9.63 -15.42 -19.68
CA THR A 138 -8.58 -15.35 -18.66
C THR A 138 -8.72 -14.04 -17.90
N CYS A 139 -8.79 -14.13 -16.57
CA CYS A 139 -9.24 -13.02 -15.74
C CYS A 139 -8.54 -12.97 -14.38
N PRO A 140 -7.21 -12.76 -14.31
CA PRO A 140 -6.40 -12.92 -13.11
C PRO A 140 -6.59 -11.72 -12.16
N TYR A 141 -7.82 -11.50 -11.70
CA TYR A 141 -8.19 -10.48 -10.73
C TYR A 141 -8.94 -11.15 -9.59
N HIS A 142 -9.02 -10.46 -8.45
CA HIS A 142 -9.84 -10.90 -7.34
C HIS A 142 -11.00 -9.94 -7.12
N GLY A 143 -12.15 -10.49 -6.77
CA GLY A 143 -13.35 -9.71 -6.53
C GLY A 143 -14.45 -10.56 -5.92
N ARG A 144 -15.53 -9.90 -5.52
CA ARG A 144 -16.74 -10.58 -5.03
C ARG A 144 -17.75 -10.86 -6.13
N TYR A 145 -17.81 -9.99 -7.13
CA TYR A 145 -18.79 -10.05 -8.20
C TYR A 145 -18.09 -10.22 -9.56
N VAL A 146 -18.61 -11.15 -10.36
CA VAL A 146 -18.34 -11.21 -11.80
C VAL A 146 -19.53 -10.60 -12.52
N ILE A 147 -19.28 -9.59 -13.35
CA ILE A 147 -20.32 -8.78 -13.98
C ILE A 147 -20.16 -8.85 -15.49
N TYR A 148 -21.15 -9.44 -16.16
CA TYR A 148 -21.33 -9.31 -17.60
C TYR A 148 -22.06 -7.99 -17.89
N TYR A 149 -21.54 -7.22 -18.83
CA TYR A 149 -22.13 -5.97 -19.24
C TYR A 149 -22.05 -5.77 -20.75
N ASN A 150 -23.14 -5.30 -21.35
CA ASN A 150 -23.16 -4.90 -22.74
C ASN A 150 -23.84 -3.54 -22.90
N ASN A 151 -23.30 -2.69 -23.78
CA ASN A 151 -23.72 -1.30 -23.92
C ASN A 151 -23.88 -0.89 -25.38
N ARG A 152 -25.00 -0.22 -25.66
CA ARG A 152 -25.39 0.36 -26.95
C ARG A 152 -25.78 1.84 -26.86
N THR A 153 -25.39 2.57 -25.83
CA THR A 153 -25.78 3.99 -25.68
C THR A 153 -24.99 4.94 -26.58
N HIS A 154 -23.87 4.51 -27.17
CA HIS A 154 -22.98 5.38 -27.96
C HIS A 154 -22.91 4.92 -29.42
N THR A 155 -23.38 5.77 -30.34
CA THR A 155 -23.32 5.58 -31.80
C THR A 155 -22.12 6.33 -32.41
N PRO A 156 -21.57 5.89 -33.56
CA PRO A 156 -21.96 4.73 -34.37
C PRO A 156 -21.44 3.40 -33.78
N TYR A 157 -22.19 2.32 -34.02
CA TYR A 157 -21.77 0.98 -33.60
C TYR A 157 -20.82 0.35 -34.63
N PRO A 158 -19.89 -0.53 -34.21
CA PRO A 158 -19.11 -1.34 -35.13
C PRO A 158 -19.98 -2.16 -36.09
N GLU A 159 -19.43 -2.51 -37.24
CA GLU A 159 -20.14 -3.30 -38.24
C GLU A 159 -20.61 -4.65 -37.66
N GLY A 160 -21.84 -5.03 -37.97
CA GLY A 160 -22.46 -6.27 -37.48
C GLY A 160 -23.14 -6.16 -36.11
N TYR A 161 -22.90 -5.09 -35.36
CA TYR A 161 -23.52 -4.88 -34.05
C TYR A 161 -24.98 -4.46 -34.20
N LYS A 162 -25.84 -4.96 -33.30
CA LYS A 162 -27.22 -4.53 -33.20
C LYS A 162 -27.34 -3.24 -32.37
N PRO A 163 -28.33 -2.37 -32.64
CA PRO A 163 -28.57 -1.16 -31.86
C PRO A 163 -29.14 -1.44 -30.47
N TYR A 164 -29.55 -2.68 -30.21
CA TYR A 164 -30.01 -3.18 -28.93
C TYR A 164 -29.12 -4.34 -28.48
N THR A 165 -29.22 -4.71 -27.22
CA THR A 165 -28.53 -5.85 -26.64
C THR A 165 -29.45 -6.56 -25.65
N MET A 166 -29.10 -7.78 -25.28
CA MET A 166 -29.83 -8.58 -24.29
C MET A 166 -28.86 -9.49 -23.55
N ILE A 167 -29.33 -10.00 -22.40
CA ILE A 167 -28.72 -11.12 -21.69
C ILE A 167 -29.32 -12.39 -22.30
N GLY A 168 -28.48 -13.37 -22.54
CA GLY A 168 -28.85 -14.71 -23.01
C GLY A 168 -27.71 -15.67 -22.69
N LEU A 169 -27.36 -15.67 -21.40
CA LEU A 169 -26.28 -16.47 -20.83
C LEU A 169 -26.90 -17.79 -20.35
N CYS A 170 -26.44 -18.91 -20.88
CA CYS A 170 -26.90 -20.23 -20.50
C CYS A 170 -26.09 -20.83 -19.36
N GLU A 171 -24.80 -20.52 -19.28
CA GLU A 171 -23.96 -20.81 -18.11
C GLU A 171 -22.83 -19.79 -18.02
N VAL A 172 -22.42 -19.49 -16.80
CA VAL A 172 -21.29 -18.65 -16.44
C VAL A 172 -20.53 -19.37 -15.34
N GLU A 173 -19.41 -19.96 -15.71
CA GLU A 173 -18.54 -20.67 -14.78
C GLU A 173 -17.38 -19.77 -14.39
N VAL A 174 -17.08 -19.68 -13.11
CA VAL A 174 -15.97 -18.87 -12.58
C VAL A 174 -15.02 -19.80 -11.87
N TYR A 175 -13.85 -20.04 -12.45
CA TYR A 175 -12.90 -21.03 -11.93
C TYR A 175 -11.81 -20.37 -11.10
N ASP A 176 -11.46 -21.00 -9.97
CA ASP A 176 -10.29 -20.69 -9.15
C ASP A 176 -9.90 -21.90 -8.29
N CYS A 177 -8.80 -21.81 -7.55
CA CYS A 177 -8.41 -22.79 -6.56
C CYS A 177 -9.47 -22.94 -5.43
N PRO A 178 -9.75 -24.17 -4.95
CA PRO A 178 -10.75 -24.43 -3.91
C PRO A 178 -10.48 -23.67 -2.60
N SER A 179 -9.20 -23.59 -2.24
CA SER A 179 -8.72 -22.95 -1.01
C SER A 179 -8.09 -21.60 -1.37
N PRO A 180 -8.48 -20.50 -0.70
CA PRO A 180 -7.84 -19.21 -0.91
C PRO A 180 -6.37 -19.27 -0.46
N GLY A 181 -5.51 -18.49 -1.13
CA GLY A 181 -4.09 -18.44 -0.82
C GLY A 181 -3.28 -19.62 -1.37
N TYR A 182 -3.85 -20.40 -2.30
CA TYR A 182 -3.15 -21.45 -3.02
C TYR A 182 -3.10 -21.16 -4.53
N TYR A 183 -2.07 -21.68 -5.19
CA TYR A 183 -1.82 -21.54 -6.62
C TYR A 183 -1.14 -22.79 -7.21
N GLY A 184 -0.93 -22.77 -8.52
CA GLY A 184 -0.31 -23.81 -9.32
C GLY A 184 -1.33 -24.74 -9.98
N GLU A 185 -0.87 -25.57 -10.92
CA GLU A 185 -1.74 -26.46 -11.71
C GLU A 185 -2.66 -27.36 -10.88
N ASN A 186 -2.23 -27.72 -9.66
CA ASN A 186 -2.97 -28.57 -8.72
C ASN A 186 -3.40 -27.83 -7.44
N CYS A 187 -3.37 -26.49 -7.42
CA CYS A 187 -3.78 -25.67 -6.27
C CYS A 187 -3.19 -26.12 -4.92
N SER A 188 -1.91 -26.54 -4.95
CA SER A 188 -1.21 -27.15 -3.82
C SER A 188 -0.06 -26.29 -3.29
N LEU A 189 0.27 -25.19 -3.98
CA LEU A 189 1.35 -24.29 -3.57
C LEU A 189 0.76 -23.08 -2.85
N GLU A 190 1.30 -22.73 -1.68
CA GLU A 190 0.84 -21.55 -0.94
C GLU A 190 1.36 -20.26 -1.57
N CYS A 191 0.50 -19.24 -1.62
CA CYS A 191 0.89 -17.92 -2.06
C CYS A 191 2.09 -17.39 -1.26
N PRO A 192 3.02 -16.64 -1.90
CA PRO A 192 4.15 -16.05 -1.19
C PRO A 192 3.73 -15.28 0.08
N GLN A 193 4.47 -15.47 1.17
CA GLN A 193 4.16 -14.92 2.49
C GLN A 193 3.95 -13.39 2.51
N ASN A 194 4.66 -12.68 1.64
CA ASN A 194 4.67 -11.23 1.56
C ASN A 194 3.71 -10.67 0.50
N CYS A 195 2.90 -11.52 -0.15
CA CYS A 195 1.73 -11.02 -0.87
C CYS A 195 0.80 -10.32 0.11
N GLN A 196 0.28 -9.17 -0.30
CA GLN A 196 -0.74 -8.45 0.45
C GLN A 196 -2.00 -9.33 0.58
N ASP A 197 -2.56 -9.37 1.78
CA ASP A 197 -3.75 -10.14 2.14
C ASP A 197 -3.66 -11.67 1.90
N GLY A 198 -2.47 -12.18 1.54
CA GLY A 198 -2.24 -13.60 1.28
C GLY A 198 -2.76 -14.11 -0.07
N TYR A 199 -3.13 -13.21 -0.99
CA TYR A 199 -3.63 -13.57 -2.32
C TYR A 199 -2.56 -13.43 -3.41
N CYS A 200 -2.60 -14.36 -4.35
CA CYS A 200 -1.75 -14.37 -5.53
C CYS A 200 -2.52 -14.99 -6.70
N GLU A 201 -2.02 -14.75 -7.92
CA GLU A 201 -2.53 -15.38 -9.13
C GLU A 201 -2.41 -16.90 -9.05
N SER A 202 -3.48 -17.59 -9.46
CA SER A 202 -3.63 -19.04 -9.32
C SER A 202 -2.68 -19.87 -10.19
N VAL A 203 -1.99 -19.28 -11.19
CA VAL A 203 -1.08 -20.01 -12.09
C VAL A 203 0.36 -19.93 -11.61
N GLU A 204 0.96 -18.73 -11.60
CA GLU A 204 2.38 -18.55 -11.29
C GLU A 204 2.65 -18.15 -9.83
N GLY A 205 1.60 -17.82 -9.08
CA GLY A 205 1.73 -17.34 -7.71
C GLY A 205 2.28 -15.90 -7.63
N THR A 206 2.02 -15.11 -8.67
CA THR A 206 2.35 -13.69 -8.72
C THR A 206 1.42 -12.92 -7.78
N CYS A 207 1.97 -12.15 -6.85
CA CYS A 207 1.22 -11.32 -5.93
C CYS A 207 0.61 -10.12 -6.66
N PHE A 208 -0.65 -9.79 -6.35
CA PHE A 208 -1.29 -8.57 -6.86
C PHE A 208 -0.70 -7.29 -6.24
N ALA A 209 -0.24 -7.39 -5.00
CA ALA A 209 0.46 -6.34 -4.29
C ALA A 209 1.39 -6.96 -3.22
N CYS A 210 2.43 -6.23 -2.85
CA CYS A 210 3.35 -6.64 -1.78
C CYS A 210 3.03 -5.93 -0.47
N LYS A 211 3.26 -6.63 0.64
CA LYS A 211 3.36 -5.99 1.96
C LYS A 211 4.51 -4.96 1.96
N PRO A 212 4.44 -3.89 2.77
CA PRO A 212 5.50 -2.89 2.85
C PRO A 212 6.86 -3.53 3.13
N GLY A 213 7.93 -2.96 2.58
CA GLY A 213 9.29 -3.51 2.71
C GLY A 213 9.67 -4.57 1.67
N HIS A 214 8.74 -4.97 0.80
CA HIS A 214 8.93 -6.01 -0.21
C HIS A 214 8.51 -5.56 -1.61
N ILE A 215 9.18 -6.12 -2.63
CA ILE A 215 8.95 -5.86 -4.06
C ILE A 215 9.12 -7.13 -4.89
N GLY A 216 8.79 -7.00 -6.18
CA GLY A 216 8.89 -8.05 -7.18
C GLY A 216 7.58 -8.85 -7.31
N PRO A 217 7.46 -9.67 -8.38
CA PRO A 217 6.21 -10.35 -8.71
C PRO A 217 5.75 -11.31 -7.62
N ARG A 218 6.66 -11.83 -6.78
CA ARG A 218 6.34 -12.76 -5.68
C ARG A 218 6.65 -12.19 -4.30
N CYS A 219 6.94 -10.89 -4.21
CA CYS A 219 7.26 -10.19 -2.96
C CYS A 219 8.38 -10.85 -2.12
N THR A 220 9.29 -11.57 -2.77
CA THR A 220 10.42 -12.25 -2.12
C THR A 220 11.63 -11.33 -1.96
N GLN A 221 11.67 -10.22 -2.69
CA GLN A 221 12.76 -9.26 -2.64
C GLN A 221 12.42 -8.18 -1.62
N GLY A 222 13.33 -7.89 -0.69
CA GLY A 222 13.19 -6.75 0.22
C GLY A 222 13.59 -5.44 -0.44
N CYS A 223 13.21 -4.31 0.15
CA CYS A 223 13.68 -3.00 -0.31
C CYS A 223 15.21 -2.91 -0.29
N SER A 224 15.75 -2.15 -1.24
CA SER A 224 17.15 -1.73 -1.22
C SER A 224 17.43 -0.84 -0.01
N ASP A 225 18.69 -0.70 0.36
CA ASP A 225 19.07 0.20 1.45
C ASP A 225 18.74 1.65 1.08
N GLY A 226 18.23 2.42 2.05
CA GLY A 226 17.72 3.75 1.82
C GLY A 226 16.26 3.82 1.33
N GLN A 227 15.59 2.69 1.11
CA GLN A 227 14.20 2.63 0.65
C GLN A 227 13.28 1.89 1.62
N TYR A 228 12.01 2.31 1.70
CA TYR A 228 11.01 1.67 2.55
C TYR A 228 9.59 1.77 2.00
N GLY A 229 8.64 1.15 2.70
CA GLY A 229 7.21 1.28 2.46
C GLY A 229 6.68 0.39 1.32
N TYR A 230 5.51 0.74 0.79
CA TYR A 230 4.91 0.00 -0.31
C TYR A 230 5.71 0.20 -1.59
N ASN A 231 5.98 -0.90 -2.31
CA ASN A 231 6.76 -0.90 -3.55
C ASN A 231 8.15 -0.24 -3.44
N CYS A 232 8.67 -0.03 -2.22
CA CYS A 232 9.97 0.60 -1.96
C CYS A 232 10.16 1.97 -2.64
N VAL A 233 9.09 2.77 -2.75
CA VAL A 233 9.15 4.09 -3.42
C VAL A 233 9.56 5.22 -2.48
N GLU A 234 9.45 5.01 -1.16
CA GLU A 234 9.81 6.00 -0.16
C GLU A 234 11.30 5.91 0.18
N ASN A 235 11.94 7.06 0.43
CA ASN A 235 13.35 7.13 0.76
C ASN A 235 13.56 7.48 2.24
N CYS A 236 14.51 6.79 2.89
CA CYS A 236 14.95 7.10 4.24
C CYS A 236 15.41 8.55 4.34
N SER A 237 15.20 9.17 5.51
CA SER A 237 15.69 10.53 5.74
C SER A 237 17.21 10.58 5.69
N ILE A 238 17.77 11.59 5.02
CA ILE A 238 19.23 11.81 4.97
C ILE A 238 19.83 12.17 6.34
N THR A 239 18.99 12.51 7.30
CA THR A 239 19.32 12.87 8.68
C THR A 239 19.22 11.69 9.64
N CYS A 240 18.86 10.49 9.16
CA CYS A 240 19.03 9.27 9.95
C CYS A 240 20.52 9.06 10.29
N GLY A 241 20.79 8.56 11.49
CA GLY A 241 22.14 8.14 11.90
C GLY A 241 22.69 7.08 10.96
N ASP A 242 21.94 5.99 10.79
CA ASP A 242 22.23 4.91 9.85
C ASP A 242 21.18 4.88 8.71
N ASN A 243 20.65 3.70 8.41
CA ASN A 243 19.56 3.46 7.47
C ASN A 243 18.20 3.58 8.19
N CYS A 244 17.09 3.42 7.47
CA CYS A 244 15.76 3.31 8.07
C CYS A 244 15.19 1.90 7.95
N ASP A 245 14.23 1.58 8.81
CA ASP A 245 13.45 0.36 8.74
C ASP A 245 12.69 0.30 7.40
N LYS A 246 12.83 -0.82 6.69
CA LYS A 246 12.33 -1.00 5.32
C LYS A 246 10.80 -1.03 5.24
N ILE A 247 10.11 -1.19 6.37
CA ILE A 247 8.64 -1.25 6.42
C ILE A 247 8.08 0.13 6.79
N THR A 248 8.58 0.71 7.88
CA THR A 248 8.01 1.89 8.55
C THR A 248 8.71 3.20 8.20
N GLY A 249 9.96 3.15 7.74
CA GLY A 249 10.79 4.33 7.50
C GLY A 249 11.40 4.95 8.75
N GLN A 250 11.23 4.33 9.92
CA GLN A 250 11.84 4.79 11.17
C GLN A 250 13.37 4.68 11.09
N CYS A 251 14.09 5.74 11.45
CA CYS A 251 15.54 5.77 11.42
C CYS A 251 16.12 4.79 12.46
N ILE A 252 16.95 3.87 11.97
CA ILE A 252 17.76 2.98 12.80
C ILE A 252 18.99 3.77 13.26
N GLY A 253 19.35 3.63 14.54
CA GLY A 253 20.43 4.42 15.15
C GLY A 253 20.02 5.85 15.54
N GLY A 254 18.75 6.21 15.37
CA GLY A 254 18.21 7.53 15.71
C GLY A 254 18.61 8.62 14.71
N CYS A 255 18.65 9.86 15.18
CA CYS A 255 18.86 11.06 14.37
C CYS A 255 20.26 11.64 14.54
N ARG A 256 20.81 12.13 13.42
CA ARG A 256 22.00 12.97 13.42
C ARG A 256 21.77 14.25 14.23
N ALA A 257 22.87 14.84 14.69
CA ALA A 257 22.84 16.06 15.48
C ALA A 257 22.04 17.18 14.82
N GLY A 258 21.20 17.84 15.61
CA GLY A 258 20.27 18.87 15.14
C GLY A 258 18.89 18.37 14.72
N TRP A 259 18.64 17.06 14.73
CA TRP A 259 17.38 16.46 14.28
C TRP A 259 16.78 15.48 15.30
N THR A 260 15.46 15.32 15.27
CA THR A 260 14.68 14.46 16.16
C THR A 260 13.41 13.91 15.49
N GLY A 261 12.71 13.03 16.22
CA GLY A 261 11.55 12.27 15.77
C GLY A 261 11.90 10.98 15.05
N ASP A 262 10.94 10.06 14.92
CA ASP A 262 11.18 8.70 14.42
C ASP A 262 11.78 8.65 13.00
N MET A 263 11.47 9.63 12.15
CA MET A 263 12.01 9.74 10.78
C MET A 263 13.08 10.85 10.65
N CYS A 264 13.49 11.48 11.75
CA CYS A 264 14.48 12.56 11.77
C CYS A 264 14.17 13.76 10.84
N LYS A 265 12.88 14.02 10.58
CA LYS A 265 12.41 15.11 9.72
C LYS A 265 12.20 16.43 10.47
N THR A 266 12.38 16.44 11.78
CA THR A 266 12.14 17.61 12.64
C THR A 266 13.45 18.10 13.20
N GLU A 267 13.75 19.39 13.07
CA GLU A 267 14.91 19.98 13.73
C GLU A 267 14.72 20.08 15.24
N CYS A 268 15.82 20.17 16.00
CA CYS A 268 15.76 20.47 17.41
C CYS A 268 14.98 21.78 17.67
N VAL A 269 14.16 21.76 18.71
CA VAL A 269 13.60 22.99 19.27
C VAL A 269 14.70 23.79 19.97
N GLY A 270 14.55 25.10 20.07
CA GLY A 270 15.48 25.94 20.83
C GLY A 270 15.58 25.44 22.28
N GLY A 271 16.78 25.41 22.84
CA GLY A 271 17.04 24.72 24.11
C GLY A 271 17.82 23.43 23.97
N LEU A 272 17.76 22.76 22.82
CA LEU A 272 18.29 21.41 22.64
C LEU A 272 19.28 21.32 21.48
N PHE A 273 20.29 20.46 21.63
CA PHE A 273 21.27 20.18 20.59
C PHE A 273 21.72 18.70 20.60
N GLY A 274 22.60 18.35 19.67
CA GLY A 274 23.22 17.03 19.60
C GLY A 274 22.31 15.98 18.94
N ASN A 275 22.77 14.73 18.94
CA ASN A 275 22.04 13.61 18.31
C ASN A 275 20.70 13.39 19.01
N ASN A 276 19.62 13.23 18.23
CA ASN A 276 18.25 13.11 18.75
C ASN A 276 17.75 14.30 19.59
N CYS A 277 18.50 15.41 19.66
CA CYS A 277 18.18 16.59 20.47
C CYS A 277 18.03 16.27 21.97
N VAL A 278 18.90 15.44 22.53
CA VAL A 278 18.83 15.03 23.95
C VAL A 278 19.73 15.87 24.87
N GLU A 279 20.57 16.73 24.31
CA GLU A 279 21.49 17.59 25.07
C GLU A 279 20.88 18.99 25.24
N ASN A 280 21.08 19.60 26.41
CA ASN A 280 20.54 20.93 26.73
C ASN A 280 21.58 22.02 26.49
N CYS A 281 21.20 23.08 25.79
CA CYS A 281 21.99 24.30 25.69
C CYS A 281 22.31 24.87 27.09
N SER A 282 23.46 25.50 27.23
CA SER A 282 23.81 26.15 28.49
C SER A 282 22.85 27.31 28.81
N ILE A 283 22.43 27.40 30.08
CA ILE A 283 21.62 28.53 30.57
C ILE A 283 22.41 29.85 30.59
N THR A 284 23.73 29.78 30.45
CA THR A 284 24.64 30.93 30.42
C THR A 284 24.90 31.45 29.00
N CYS A 285 24.27 30.89 27.97
CA CYS A 285 24.20 31.53 26.64
C CYS A 285 23.45 32.88 26.74
N GLY A 286 23.83 33.84 25.89
CA GLY A 286 23.37 35.23 25.90
C GLY A 286 21.87 35.39 25.67
N ASP A 287 21.29 34.59 24.78
CA ASP A 287 19.86 34.26 24.81
C ASP A 287 19.71 32.99 25.66
N PRO A 288 19.10 33.06 26.87
CA PRO A 288 19.15 31.97 27.83
C PRO A 288 18.67 30.65 27.22
N GLY A 289 19.57 29.67 27.15
CA GLY A 289 19.27 28.35 26.62
C GLY A 289 19.15 28.26 25.10
N ILE A 290 19.56 29.25 24.31
CA ILE A 290 19.63 29.12 22.84
C ILE A 290 21.08 28.91 22.41
N CYS A 291 21.33 27.82 21.70
CA CYS A 291 22.63 27.46 21.15
C CYS A 291 22.47 26.79 19.77
N ASP A 292 23.59 26.60 19.07
CA ASP A 292 23.61 25.85 17.81
C ASP A 292 23.11 24.42 18.01
N LYS A 293 22.11 24.00 17.22
CA LYS A 293 21.41 22.71 17.38
C LYS A 293 22.30 21.49 17.11
N VAL A 294 23.42 21.66 16.42
CA VAL A 294 24.33 20.57 16.06
C VAL A 294 25.44 20.44 17.10
N THR A 295 26.06 21.57 17.46
CA THR A 295 27.31 21.62 18.22
C THR A 295 27.15 22.06 19.67
N GLY A 296 26.02 22.70 20.02
CA GLY A 296 25.81 23.29 21.35
C GLY A 296 26.44 24.67 21.54
N HIS A 297 27.06 25.23 20.50
CA HIS A 297 27.80 26.50 20.59
C HIS A 297 26.86 27.69 20.84
N CYS A 298 27.16 28.52 21.85
CA CYS A 298 26.46 29.77 22.13
C CYS A 298 27.06 30.91 21.28
N VAL A 299 26.23 31.75 20.67
CA VAL A 299 26.72 32.92 19.91
C VAL A 299 27.43 33.93 20.82
N ASP A 300 26.85 34.17 21.99
CA ASP A 300 27.40 35.04 23.04
C ASP A 300 27.17 34.39 24.40
N CYS A 301 28.03 34.70 25.37
CA CYS A 301 27.85 34.33 26.77
C CYS A 301 27.27 35.49 27.58
N LEU A 302 26.47 35.13 28.59
CA LEU A 302 26.11 36.07 29.66
C LEU A 302 27.39 36.62 30.32
N PRO A 303 27.33 37.83 30.90
CA PRO A 303 28.48 38.39 31.60
C PRO A 303 29.04 37.42 32.64
N GLY A 304 30.35 37.38 32.81
CA GLY A 304 31.01 36.49 33.77
C GLY A 304 31.26 35.06 33.28
N TRP A 305 30.91 34.74 32.02
CA TRP A 305 31.09 33.42 31.41
C TRP A 305 31.81 33.46 30.06
N GLU A 306 32.54 32.39 29.75
CA GLU A 306 33.29 32.17 28.49
C GLU A 306 33.33 30.69 28.06
N GLY A 307 33.88 30.45 26.87
CA GLY A 307 33.93 29.15 26.21
C GLY A 307 32.80 28.95 25.20
N ASP A 308 32.97 28.00 24.28
CA ASP A 308 32.05 27.73 23.17
C ASP A 308 30.61 27.44 23.62
N MET A 309 30.41 26.87 24.81
CA MET A 309 29.09 26.59 25.41
C MET A 309 28.86 27.43 26.67
N CYS A 310 29.64 28.51 26.89
CA CYS A 310 29.59 29.38 28.06
C CYS A 310 29.73 28.61 29.40
N GLN A 311 30.49 27.51 29.39
CA GLN A 311 30.62 26.58 30.51
C GLN A 311 31.63 27.03 31.56
N ASN A 312 32.47 28.03 31.26
CA ASN A 312 33.54 28.47 32.14
C ASN A 312 33.22 29.85 32.72
N GLU A 313 33.55 30.06 34.00
CA GLU A 313 33.54 31.40 34.58
C GLU A 313 34.74 32.20 34.10
N CYS A 314 34.62 33.54 34.05
CA CYS A 314 35.77 34.38 33.72
C CYS A 314 36.96 34.12 34.65
N THR A 315 38.11 33.90 34.03
CA THR A 315 39.38 33.87 34.75
C THR A 315 39.58 35.20 35.51
N LYS A 316 40.16 35.12 36.72
CA LYS A 316 40.45 36.32 37.53
C LYS A 316 41.19 37.38 36.71
N GLY A 317 40.74 38.62 36.81
CA GLY A 317 41.27 39.73 36.01
C GLY A 317 40.46 40.06 34.76
N PHE A 318 39.45 39.26 34.44
CA PHE A 318 38.56 39.48 33.31
C PHE A 318 37.09 39.52 33.75
N TYR A 319 36.25 40.23 32.99
CA TYR A 319 34.83 40.38 33.27
C TYR A 319 34.01 40.72 32.02
N GLY A 320 32.69 40.76 32.18
CA GLY A 320 31.75 41.06 31.11
C GLY A 320 31.41 39.84 30.24
N PRO A 321 30.62 40.01 29.17
CA PRO A 321 30.26 38.91 28.28
C PRO A 321 31.50 38.38 27.55
N ASN A 322 31.59 37.06 27.42
CA ASN A 322 32.73 36.35 26.82
C ASN A 322 34.09 36.67 27.49
N CYS A 323 34.10 37.26 28.69
CA CYS A 323 35.30 37.61 29.46
C CYS A 323 36.35 38.46 28.69
N VAL A 324 35.92 39.25 27.71
CA VAL A 324 36.85 40.01 26.86
C VAL A 324 37.36 41.31 27.48
N ARG A 325 36.81 41.75 28.63
CA ARG A 325 37.20 43.01 29.31
C ARG A 325 38.13 42.72 30.49
N LYS A 326 39.12 43.58 30.71
CA LYS A 326 40.11 43.45 31.80
C LYS A 326 39.76 44.31 33.00
N CYS A 327 39.84 43.76 34.21
CA CYS A 327 39.68 44.51 35.46
C CYS A 327 40.70 45.65 35.56
N SER A 328 40.29 46.80 36.13
CA SER A 328 41.19 47.92 36.35
C SER A 328 42.31 47.56 37.33
N LEU A 329 43.54 47.97 37.00
CA LEU A 329 44.68 47.87 37.92
C LEU A 329 44.59 48.88 39.07
N ASN A 330 43.68 49.86 38.97
CA ASN A 330 43.46 50.91 39.96
C ASN A 330 42.40 50.54 41.00
N CYS A 331 41.84 49.32 40.96
CA CYS A 331 41.06 48.78 42.07
C CYS A 331 41.94 48.69 43.34
N VAL A 332 41.34 48.74 44.53
CA VAL A 332 42.07 48.54 45.81
C VAL A 332 42.88 47.23 45.81
N ARG A 333 42.34 46.17 45.21
CA ARG A 333 43.09 44.98 44.82
C ARG A 333 43.35 45.02 43.30
N PRO A 334 44.59 45.31 42.84
CA PRO A 334 44.87 45.51 41.43
C PRO A 334 44.42 44.34 40.55
N GLY A 335 43.58 44.61 39.55
CA GLY A 335 43.09 43.59 38.63
C GLY A 335 42.06 42.64 39.23
N GLU A 336 41.54 42.88 40.44
CA GLU A 336 40.43 42.11 41.01
C GLU A 336 39.15 42.92 40.99
N CYS A 337 38.15 42.42 40.26
CA CYS A 337 36.84 43.05 40.12
C CYS A 337 35.74 41.98 39.97
N ASP A 338 34.48 42.37 40.18
CA ASP A 338 33.33 41.50 39.93
C ASP A 338 33.29 41.05 38.46
N ARG A 339 33.23 39.74 38.23
CA ARG A 339 33.30 39.14 36.88
C ARG A 339 32.12 39.50 35.97
N MET A 340 30.98 39.92 36.54
CA MET A 340 29.79 40.26 35.77
C MET A 340 29.86 41.72 35.29
N THR A 341 30.17 42.63 36.21
CA THR A 341 30.01 44.08 36.03
C THR A 341 31.34 44.82 35.84
N GLY A 342 32.43 44.23 36.32
CA GLY A 342 33.73 44.88 36.41
C GLY A 342 33.90 45.78 37.64
N HIS A 343 32.99 45.72 38.60
CA HIS A 343 33.04 46.57 39.79
C HIS A 343 34.23 46.23 40.69
N CYS A 344 35.01 47.23 41.10
CA CYS A 344 36.11 47.03 42.04
C CYS A 344 35.57 46.91 43.47
N ASP A 345 35.53 45.68 44.00
CA ASP A 345 35.15 45.45 45.40
C ASP A 345 36.12 46.16 46.36
N GLY A 346 35.60 47.08 47.16
CA GLY A 346 36.39 47.89 48.09
C GLY A 346 36.82 49.26 47.55
N GLY A 347 36.45 49.60 46.31
CA GLY A 347 36.67 50.93 45.73
C GLY A 347 38.00 51.10 45.00
N CYS A 348 38.42 52.36 44.82
CA CYS A 348 39.55 52.76 43.99
C CYS A 348 40.79 53.16 44.81
N GLN A 349 41.96 52.99 44.21
CA GLN A 349 43.21 53.57 44.69
C GLN A 349 43.14 55.11 44.69
N PRO A 350 43.95 55.80 45.51
CA PRO A 350 43.96 57.27 45.57
C PRO A 350 44.17 57.90 44.19
N GLY A 351 43.35 58.90 43.86
CA GLY A 351 43.39 59.60 42.57
C GLY A 351 42.53 58.96 41.48
N TRP A 352 41.84 57.84 41.75
CA TRP A 352 40.92 57.20 40.82
C TRP A 352 39.49 57.18 41.36
N THR A 353 38.52 57.28 40.47
CA THR A 353 37.09 57.33 40.78
C THR A 353 36.25 56.51 39.79
N GLY A 354 34.94 56.41 40.04
CA GLY A 354 34.01 55.58 39.27
C GLY A 354 33.94 54.12 39.76
N VAL A 355 32.89 53.40 39.36
CA VAL A 355 32.62 52.01 39.84
C VAL A 355 33.65 50.98 39.36
N ARG A 356 34.40 51.31 38.30
CA ARG A 356 35.46 50.48 37.68
C ARG A 356 36.86 51.08 37.87
N CYS A 357 37.00 52.23 38.54
CA CYS A 357 38.30 52.91 38.75
C CYS A 357 39.06 53.20 37.43
N GLU A 358 38.35 53.74 36.44
CA GLU A 358 38.88 54.08 35.10
C GLU A 358 39.00 55.61 34.89
N GLU A 359 38.52 56.43 35.84
CA GLU A 359 38.51 57.90 35.78
C GLU A 359 39.49 58.50 36.81
N GLY A 360 40.36 59.43 36.41
CA GLY A 360 41.39 60.01 37.28
C GLY A 360 41.82 61.42 36.90
#